data_AF-A0AB39VHB4-F1
#
_entry.id   AF-A0AB39VHB4-F1
#
_cell.length_a   1.000
_cell.length_b   1.000
_cell.length_c   1.000
_cell.angle_alpha   90.00
_cell.angle_beta   90.00
_cell.angle_gamma   90.00
#
_symmetry.space_group_name_H-M   'P 1'
#
loop_
_entity.id
_entity.type
_entity.pdbx_description
1 polymer ?
#
loop_
_entity_poly.entity_id
_entity_poly.type
_entity_poly.pdbx_seq_one_letter_code
_entity_poly.pdbx_strand_id
1 'polypeptide(L)'
;MKKILLGMLFLVFLTSCGGNSSEKTVAKFIDNLKAGKTTEAGKYTTDANFVKNFEQNYISQSQEQLYKTLLKNINYKITNSEKQSEDTSIVTVEVENIDTRKLFLQFFKNISSNTFSKDATKKSTEEILKETLESKDLPKAKNTTKFMVKKSSDEEKVAVTGENLEVLLGKLNTTFSNLNTILPKDENNNENSENN
;
A
#
# COMPACT_ATOMS: atom_id res chain seq x y z
N MET A 1 -34.03 11.12 -50.14
CA MET A 1 -33.69 9.95 -49.29
C MET A 1 -32.27 10.13 -48.77
N LYS A 2 -32.15 10.79 -47.61
CA LYS A 2 -30.90 11.02 -46.86
C LYS A 2 -30.85 9.96 -45.76
N LYS A 3 -29.92 9.00 -45.77
CA LYS A 3 -29.66 8.11 -44.61
C LYS A 3 -28.50 7.10 -44.79
N ILE A 4 -27.37 7.43 -45.43
CA ILE A 4 -26.19 6.52 -45.40
C ILE A 4 -24.87 7.30 -45.35
N LEU A 5 -24.75 8.32 -44.48
CA LEU A 5 -23.46 9.01 -44.32
C LEU A 5 -23.25 9.58 -42.91
N LEU A 6 -23.66 8.84 -41.87
CA LEU A 6 -23.43 9.25 -40.47
C LEU A 6 -22.90 8.13 -39.57
N GLY A 7 -22.65 6.93 -40.11
CA GLY A 7 -22.22 5.75 -39.35
C GLY A 7 -20.72 5.53 -39.26
N MET A 8 -19.89 6.40 -39.85
CA MET A 8 -18.43 6.16 -39.98
C MET A 8 -17.55 7.18 -39.23
N LEU A 9 -18.14 8.10 -38.46
CA LEU A 9 -17.38 9.15 -37.75
C LEU A 9 -17.39 9.00 -36.21
N PHE A 10 -17.97 7.94 -35.67
CA PHE A 10 -18.05 7.72 -34.21
C PHE A 10 -17.09 6.66 -33.65
N LEU A 11 -16.19 6.11 -34.48
CA LEU A 11 -15.22 5.10 -34.05
C LEU A 11 -13.84 5.65 -33.63
N VAL A 12 -13.63 6.97 -33.71
CA VAL A 12 -12.31 7.57 -33.42
C VAL A 12 -12.12 8.03 -31.96
N PHE A 13 -13.14 7.89 -31.10
CA PHE A 13 -13.05 8.30 -29.68
C PHE A 13 -12.79 7.15 -28.69
N LEU A 14 -12.53 5.93 -29.16
CA LEU A 14 -12.26 4.78 -28.28
C LEU A 14 -10.78 4.56 -27.93
N THR A 15 -9.85 5.45 -28.33
CA THR A 15 -8.43 5.34 -27.95
C THR A 15 -8.09 5.98 -26.59
N SER A 16 -9.06 6.58 -25.89
CA SER A 16 -8.79 7.26 -24.62
C SER A 16 -8.69 6.34 -23.38
N CYS A 17 -8.73 5.01 -23.54
CA CYS A 17 -8.40 4.08 -22.46
C CYS A 17 -6.97 3.49 -22.59
N GLY A 18 -6.11 4.17 -23.36
CA GLY A 18 -4.69 3.86 -23.51
C GLY A 18 -3.85 4.84 -22.72
N GLY A 19 -3.68 4.61 -21.41
CA GLY A 19 -2.69 5.37 -20.62
C GLY A 19 -1.33 5.39 -21.33
N ASN A 20 -0.56 6.45 -21.12
CA ASN A 20 0.78 6.54 -21.70
C ASN A 20 1.66 5.37 -21.19
N SER A 21 2.78 5.10 -21.86
CA SER A 21 3.67 3.97 -21.50
C SER A 21 4.08 3.96 -20.03
N SER A 22 4.24 5.15 -19.42
CA SER A 22 4.69 5.30 -18.04
C SER A 22 3.62 4.93 -17.04
N GLU A 23 2.38 5.36 -17.29
CA GLU A 23 1.22 4.96 -16.48
C GLU A 23 1.01 3.45 -16.52
N LYS A 24 1.12 2.84 -17.71
CA LYS A 24 1.02 1.37 -17.87
C LYS A 24 2.13 0.63 -17.14
N THR A 25 3.35 1.14 -17.16
CA THR A 25 4.50 0.56 -16.46
C THR A 25 4.26 0.57 -14.94
N VAL A 26 3.81 1.70 -14.40
CA VAL A 26 3.48 1.83 -12.97
C VAL A 26 2.30 0.93 -12.60
N ALA A 27 1.25 0.90 -13.41
CA ALA A 27 0.09 0.03 -13.20
C ALA A 27 0.51 -1.45 -13.14
N LYS A 28 1.29 -1.92 -14.11
CA LYS A 28 1.80 -3.31 -14.14
C LYS A 28 2.67 -3.64 -12.93
N PHE A 29 3.51 -2.72 -12.47
CA PHE A 29 4.29 -2.90 -11.24
C PHE A 29 3.36 -3.09 -10.03
N ILE A 30 2.42 -2.17 -9.82
CA ILE A 30 1.49 -2.19 -8.68
C ILE A 30 0.57 -3.41 -8.74
N ASP A 31 0.01 -3.74 -9.91
CA ASP A 31 -0.90 -4.87 -10.10
C ASP A 31 -0.24 -6.21 -9.79
N ASN A 32 1.03 -6.38 -10.19
CA ASN A 32 1.78 -7.59 -9.86
C ASN A 32 2.08 -7.68 -8.35
N LEU A 33 2.42 -6.57 -7.70
CA LEU A 33 2.58 -6.54 -6.24
C LEU A 33 1.27 -6.86 -5.52
N LYS A 34 0.17 -6.25 -5.93
CA LYS A 34 -1.17 -6.52 -5.41
C LYS A 34 -1.54 -8.00 -5.52
N ALA A 35 -1.14 -8.64 -6.61
CA ALA A 35 -1.34 -10.07 -6.85
C ALA A 35 -0.33 -10.99 -6.13
N GLY A 36 0.61 -10.44 -5.35
CA GLY A 36 1.68 -11.19 -4.68
C GLY A 36 2.74 -11.76 -5.63
N LYS A 37 2.80 -11.28 -6.88
CA LYS A 37 3.73 -11.75 -7.92
C LYS A 37 5.01 -10.90 -7.92
N THR A 38 5.80 -10.96 -6.85
CA THR A 38 7.01 -10.14 -6.66
C THR A 38 8.00 -10.26 -7.82
N THR A 39 8.23 -11.47 -8.34
CA THR A 39 9.11 -11.70 -9.49
C THR A 39 8.63 -10.99 -10.75
N GLU A 40 7.31 -10.97 -10.99
CA GLU A 40 6.72 -10.26 -12.14
C GLU A 40 6.75 -8.75 -11.94
N ALA A 41 6.51 -8.27 -10.72
CA ALA A 41 6.66 -6.84 -10.39
C ALA A 41 8.10 -6.37 -10.64
N GLY A 42 9.10 -7.15 -10.22
CA GLY A 42 10.52 -6.83 -10.38
C GLY A 42 10.95 -6.54 -11.82
N LYS A 43 10.29 -7.15 -12.83
CA LYS A 43 10.57 -6.90 -14.26
C LYS A 43 10.32 -5.45 -14.68
N TYR A 44 9.44 -4.75 -13.96
CA TYR A 44 9.07 -3.36 -14.23
C TYR A 44 9.87 -2.35 -13.40
N THR A 45 10.93 -2.77 -12.70
CA THR A 45 11.73 -1.89 -11.84
C THR A 45 13.14 -1.71 -12.39
N THR A 46 13.75 -0.55 -12.12
CA THR A 46 15.17 -0.33 -12.42
C THR A 46 16.11 -0.99 -11.41
N ASP A 47 15.59 -1.48 -10.27
CA ASP A 47 16.38 -2.13 -9.24
C ASP A 47 16.50 -3.63 -9.52
N ALA A 48 17.69 -4.05 -9.98
CA ALA A 48 17.99 -5.45 -10.24
C ALA A 48 17.89 -6.35 -8.98
N ASN A 49 17.98 -5.77 -7.78
CA ASN A 49 17.87 -6.48 -6.52
C ASN A 49 16.46 -6.40 -5.91
N PHE A 50 15.49 -5.79 -6.60
CA PHE A 50 14.14 -5.58 -6.07
C PHE A 50 13.54 -6.86 -5.48
N VAL A 51 13.57 -7.96 -6.23
CA VAL A 51 12.97 -9.24 -5.80
C VAL A 51 13.62 -9.72 -4.50
N LYS A 52 14.96 -9.74 -4.45
CA LYS A 52 15.72 -10.16 -3.28
C LYS A 52 15.46 -9.27 -2.05
N ASN A 53 15.33 -7.97 -2.26
CA ASN A 53 15.14 -6.98 -1.19
C ASN A 53 13.68 -6.93 -0.70
N PHE A 54 12.73 -7.22 -1.58
CA PHE A 54 11.31 -7.20 -1.29
C PHE A 54 10.81 -8.55 -0.74
N GLU A 55 11.48 -9.65 -1.07
CA GLU A 55 11.16 -10.97 -0.53
C GLU A 55 11.23 -10.95 1.00
N GLN A 56 10.14 -11.43 1.62
CA GLN A 56 9.98 -11.43 3.07
C GLN A 56 10.24 -12.84 3.60
N ASN A 57 11.12 -12.96 4.58
CA ASN A 57 11.25 -14.16 5.38
C ASN A 57 10.24 -14.09 6.54
N TYR A 58 9.11 -14.75 6.39
CA TYR A 58 8.07 -14.76 7.41
C TYR A 58 8.48 -15.64 8.59
N ILE A 59 8.38 -15.07 9.79
CA ILE A 59 8.68 -15.77 11.05
C ILE A 59 7.44 -16.55 11.53
N SER A 60 6.23 -16.13 11.14
CA SER A 60 4.97 -16.78 11.49
C SER A 60 3.91 -16.68 10.39
N GLN A 61 2.89 -17.55 10.46
CA GLN A 61 1.75 -17.53 9.54
C GLN A 61 0.99 -16.21 9.61
N SER A 62 0.89 -15.60 10.80
CA SER A 62 0.19 -14.31 10.94
C SER A 62 0.98 -13.13 10.35
N GLN A 63 2.31 -13.19 10.36
CA GLN A 63 3.15 -12.20 9.68
C GLN A 63 2.98 -12.30 8.15
N GLU A 64 2.94 -13.53 7.64
CA GLU A 64 2.62 -13.81 6.23
C GLU A 64 1.20 -13.31 5.87
N GLN A 65 0.21 -13.58 6.73
CA GLN A 65 -1.17 -13.14 6.52
C GLN A 65 -1.31 -11.63 6.53
N LEU A 66 -0.62 -10.92 7.43
CA LEU A 66 -0.58 -9.45 7.45
C LEU A 66 -0.06 -8.92 6.11
N TYR A 67 1.08 -9.43 5.64
CA TYR A 67 1.71 -8.95 4.42
C TYR A 67 0.84 -9.22 3.18
N LYS A 68 0.33 -10.45 3.02
CA LYS A 68 -0.62 -10.78 1.94
C LYS A 68 -1.88 -9.92 2.01
N THR A 69 -2.35 -9.62 3.21
CA THR A 69 -3.52 -8.76 3.43
C THR A 69 -3.25 -7.32 3.06
N LEU A 70 -2.05 -6.78 3.28
CA LEU A 70 -1.67 -5.45 2.79
C LEU A 70 -1.62 -5.43 1.26
N LEU A 71 -0.96 -6.40 0.62
CA LEU A 71 -0.85 -6.45 -0.84
C LEU A 71 -2.21 -6.54 -1.53
N LYS A 72 -3.08 -7.47 -1.11
CA LYS A 72 -4.39 -7.68 -1.74
C LYS A 72 -5.32 -6.46 -1.61
N ASN A 73 -5.09 -5.63 -0.58
CA ASN A 73 -5.91 -4.46 -0.28
C ASN A 73 -5.42 -3.17 -0.93
N ILE A 74 -4.36 -3.21 -1.74
CA ILE A 74 -3.95 -2.08 -2.56
C ILE A 74 -5.08 -1.76 -3.55
N ASN A 75 -5.71 -0.61 -3.37
CA ASN A 75 -6.57 0.04 -4.34
C ASN A 75 -5.87 1.33 -4.77
N TYR A 76 -5.80 1.61 -6.07
CA TYR A 76 -5.07 2.78 -6.53
C TYR A 76 -5.73 3.44 -7.73
N LYS A 77 -5.42 4.72 -7.89
CA LYS A 77 -5.78 5.52 -9.03
C LYS A 77 -4.56 6.33 -9.45
N ILE A 78 -4.14 6.18 -10.71
CA ILE A 78 -3.20 7.11 -11.33
C ILE A 78 -3.96 8.43 -11.54
N THR A 79 -3.46 9.51 -10.96
CA THR A 79 -4.12 10.82 -10.97
C THR A 79 -3.46 11.81 -11.91
N ASN A 80 -2.16 11.62 -12.20
CA ASN A 80 -1.42 12.46 -13.12
C ASN A 80 -0.20 11.71 -13.69
N SER A 81 0.22 12.09 -14.89
CA SER A 81 1.51 11.70 -15.47
C SER A 81 2.13 12.89 -16.17
N GLU A 82 3.35 13.24 -15.78
CA GLU A 82 4.06 14.40 -16.29
C GLU A 82 5.45 14.00 -16.80
N LYS A 83 5.74 14.36 -18.06
CA LYS A 83 7.07 14.18 -18.64
C LYS A 83 8.02 15.23 -18.06
N GLN A 84 9.13 14.80 -17.46
CA GLN A 84 10.17 15.69 -16.91
C GLN A 84 11.32 15.90 -17.90
N SER A 85 11.64 14.89 -18.69
CA SER A 85 12.65 14.93 -19.76
C SER A 85 12.31 13.90 -20.84
N GLU A 86 13.13 13.79 -21.89
CA GLU A 86 12.91 12.78 -22.94
C GLU A 86 12.79 11.35 -22.41
N ASP A 87 13.57 11.02 -21.37
CA ASP A 87 13.70 9.68 -20.81
C ASP A 87 13.12 9.55 -19.40
N THR A 88 12.41 10.56 -18.89
CA THR A 88 11.89 10.53 -17.52
C THR A 88 10.48 11.11 -17.44
N SER A 89 9.61 10.35 -16.78
CA SER A 89 8.25 10.75 -16.43
C SER A 89 8.01 10.56 -14.94
N ILE A 90 7.10 11.36 -14.38
CA ILE A 90 6.61 11.22 -13.00
C ILE A 90 5.13 10.87 -13.06
N VAL A 91 4.78 9.72 -12.51
CA VAL A 91 3.40 9.25 -12.40
C VAL A 91 2.95 9.42 -10.95
N THR A 92 1.91 10.23 -10.74
CA THR A 92 1.32 10.45 -9.42
C THR A 92 0.18 9.45 -9.20
N VAL A 93 0.21 8.77 -8.06
CA VAL A 93 -0.73 7.70 -7.73
C VAL A 93 -1.35 7.97 -6.36
N GLU A 94 -2.67 8.02 -6.31
CA GLU A 94 -3.43 7.90 -5.06
C GLU A 94 -3.58 6.41 -4.74
N VAL A 95 -3.20 6.01 -3.54
CA VAL A 95 -3.27 4.65 -3.03
C VAL A 95 -4.14 4.63 -1.78
N GLU A 96 -5.17 3.83 -1.81
CA GLU A 96 -5.96 3.41 -0.66
C GLU A 96 -5.49 2.02 -0.22
N ASN A 97 -5.10 1.89 1.04
CA ASN A 97 -4.80 0.60 1.64
C ASN A 97 -5.19 0.61 3.13
N ILE A 98 -4.93 -0.48 3.84
CA ILE A 98 -5.11 -0.59 5.28
C ILE A 98 -4.25 0.47 5.98
N ASP A 99 -4.88 1.22 6.86
CA ASP A 99 -4.20 2.11 7.80
C ASP A 99 -3.55 1.23 8.87
N THR A 100 -2.26 0.91 8.68
CA THR A 100 -1.55 -0.01 9.57
C THR A 100 -1.52 0.52 11.00
N ARG A 101 -1.41 1.83 11.22
CA ARG A 101 -1.46 2.42 12.57
C ARG A 101 -2.78 2.11 13.25
N LYS A 102 -3.91 2.37 12.58
CA LYS A 102 -5.24 2.06 13.15
C LYS A 102 -5.48 0.56 13.31
N LEU A 103 -4.99 -0.26 12.38
CA LEU A 103 -5.04 -1.72 12.49
C LEU A 103 -4.33 -2.20 13.76
N PHE A 104 -3.10 -1.71 14.00
CA PHE A 104 -2.34 -2.08 15.19
C PHE A 104 -3.01 -1.53 16.47
N LEU A 105 -3.60 -0.34 16.45
CA LEU A 105 -4.40 0.16 17.58
C LEU A 105 -5.59 -0.76 17.90
N GLN A 106 -6.32 -1.23 16.89
CA GLN A 106 -7.41 -2.19 17.08
C GLN A 106 -6.88 -3.52 17.64
N PHE A 107 -5.77 -4.01 17.09
CA PHE A 107 -5.10 -5.22 17.57
C PHE A 107 -4.69 -5.11 19.05
N PHE A 108 -4.01 -4.03 19.45
CA PHE A 108 -3.63 -3.80 20.84
C PHE A 108 -4.85 -3.67 21.76
N LYS A 109 -5.90 -2.96 21.33
CA LYS A 109 -7.16 -2.88 22.08
C LYS A 109 -7.78 -4.26 22.30
N ASN A 110 -7.75 -5.12 21.29
CA ASN A 110 -8.27 -6.48 21.38
C ASN A 110 -7.42 -7.36 22.32
N ILE A 111 -6.09 -7.22 22.30
CA ILE A 111 -5.21 -7.85 23.28
C ILE A 111 -5.58 -7.41 24.69
N SER A 112 -5.63 -6.10 24.96
CA SER A 112 -5.96 -5.57 26.29
C SER A 112 -7.33 -6.05 26.76
N SER A 113 -8.34 -6.00 25.88
CA SER A 113 -9.68 -6.48 26.20
C SER A 113 -9.68 -7.97 26.52
N ASN A 114 -8.97 -8.78 25.74
CA ASN A 114 -8.82 -10.22 26.00
C ASN A 114 -8.12 -10.46 27.33
N THR A 115 -7.01 -9.77 27.63
CA THR A 115 -6.26 -9.94 28.89
C THR A 115 -7.10 -9.60 30.12
N PHE A 116 -7.78 -8.46 30.12
CA PHE A 116 -8.53 -7.95 31.28
C PHE A 116 -9.99 -8.41 31.34
N SER A 117 -10.49 -9.16 30.36
CA SER A 117 -11.86 -9.71 30.44
C SER A 117 -11.98 -10.71 31.60
N LYS A 118 -13.21 -10.96 32.06
CA LYS A 118 -13.49 -12.02 33.06
C LYS A 118 -13.64 -13.41 32.42
N ASP A 119 -13.43 -13.53 31.11
CA ASP A 119 -13.57 -14.81 30.41
C ASP A 119 -12.48 -15.79 30.83
N ALA A 120 -12.90 -17.03 31.11
CA ALA A 120 -12.01 -18.11 31.53
C ALA A 120 -11.05 -18.56 30.42
N THR A 121 -11.46 -18.42 29.15
CA THR A 121 -10.65 -18.79 27.99
C THR A 121 -10.12 -17.55 27.31
N LYS A 122 -8.80 -17.35 27.41
CA LYS A 122 -8.09 -16.26 26.74
C LYS A 122 -7.67 -16.71 25.35
N LYS A 123 -7.89 -15.86 24.34
CA LYS A 123 -7.33 -16.06 23.01
C LYS A 123 -5.83 -15.79 23.02
N SER A 124 -5.09 -16.52 22.19
CA SER A 124 -3.69 -16.22 21.92
C SER A 124 -3.54 -14.92 21.14
N THR A 125 -2.36 -14.28 21.24
CA THR A 125 -2.02 -13.10 20.44
C THR A 125 -2.16 -13.36 18.93
N GLU A 126 -1.86 -14.59 18.50
CA GLU A 126 -1.93 -14.98 17.09
C GLU A 126 -3.38 -15.06 16.59
N GLU A 127 -4.28 -15.64 17.38
CA GLU A 127 -5.72 -15.66 17.08
C GLU A 127 -6.30 -14.24 17.02
N ILE A 128 -5.92 -13.37 17.95
CA ILE A 128 -6.39 -11.99 17.97
C ILE A 128 -5.90 -11.23 16.73
N LEU A 129 -4.65 -11.44 16.29
CA LEU A 129 -4.12 -10.81 15.08
C LEU A 129 -4.88 -11.30 13.85
N LYS A 130 -5.09 -12.62 13.74
CA LYS A 130 -5.85 -13.23 12.67
C LYS A 130 -7.27 -12.67 12.58
N GLU A 131 -8.00 -12.62 13.69
CA GLU A 131 -9.35 -12.06 13.74
C GLU A 131 -9.37 -10.57 13.37
N THR A 132 -8.35 -9.82 13.80
CA THR A 132 -8.22 -8.39 13.44
C THR A 132 -8.02 -8.24 11.92
N LEU A 133 -7.23 -9.11 11.29
CA LEU A 133 -6.97 -9.12 9.83
C LEU A 133 -8.15 -9.65 8.99
N GLU A 134 -9.02 -10.47 9.59
CA GLU A 134 -10.21 -11.04 8.96
C GLU A 134 -11.47 -10.19 9.18
N SER A 135 -11.37 -9.11 9.97
CA SER A 135 -12.45 -8.17 10.18
C SER A 135 -13.00 -7.62 8.86
N LYS A 136 -14.32 -7.50 8.76
CA LYS A 136 -14.97 -6.86 7.60
C LYS A 136 -14.69 -5.35 7.53
N ASP A 137 -14.31 -4.75 8.65
CA ASP A 137 -14.10 -3.31 8.80
C ASP A 137 -12.61 -3.01 9.05
N LEU A 138 -11.75 -3.41 8.11
CA LEU A 138 -10.34 -3.07 8.16
C LEU A 138 -10.18 -1.56 7.94
N PRO A 139 -9.50 -0.83 8.85
CA PRO A 139 -9.36 0.61 8.73
C PRO A 139 -8.57 0.94 7.47
N LYS A 140 -9.05 1.91 6.68
CA LYS A 140 -8.42 2.35 5.42
C LYS A 140 -7.88 3.76 5.54
N ALA A 141 -6.81 4.03 4.78
CA ALA A 141 -6.29 5.37 4.57
C ALA A 141 -5.88 5.55 3.10
N LYS A 142 -6.08 6.78 2.62
CA LYS A 142 -5.61 7.23 1.31
C LYS A 142 -4.31 8.01 1.46
N ASN A 143 -3.32 7.68 0.65
CA ASN A 143 -2.05 8.39 0.58
C ASN A 143 -1.69 8.60 -0.89
N THR A 144 -0.89 9.61 -1.18
CA THR A 144 -0.36 9.84 -2.53
C THR A 144 1.12 9.52 -2.56
N THR A 145 1.59 8.92 -3.64
CA THR A 145 3.02 8.76 -3.92
C THR A 145 3.31 9.05 -5.38
N LYS A 146 4.58 9.34 -5.68
CA LYS A 146 5.05 9.64 -7.04
C LYS A 146 6.05 8.59 -7.47
N PHE A 147 5.80 7.95 -8.60
CA PHE A 147 6.70 7.01 -9.23
C PHE A 147 7.49 7.71 -10.32
N MET A 148 8.82 7.64 -10.22
CA MET A 148 9.68 8.01 -11.32
C MET A 148 9.77 6.84 -12.29
N VAL A 149 9.46 7.09 -13.56
CA VAL A 149 9.62 6.13 -14.64
C VAL A 149 10.77 6.58 -15.50
N LYS A 150 11.74 5.68 -15.70
CA LYS A 150 12.90 5.90 -16.57
C LYS A 150 12.73 5.08 -17.84
N LYS A 151 12.93 5.73 -18.97
CA LYS A 151 13.04 5.08 -20.27
C LYS A 151 14.49 4.73 -20.52
N SER A 152 14.74 3.50 -20.97
CA SER A 152 16.04 3.05 -21.47
C SER A 152 15.77 2.23 -22.73
N SER A 153 16.20 2.74 -23.88
CA SER A 153 15.79 2.22 -25.19
C SER A 153 14.26 2.24 -25.34
N ASP A 154 13.63 1.10 -25.68
CA ASP A 154 12.18 0.97 -25.83
C ASP A 154 11.47 0.46 -24.57
N GLU A 155 12.20 0.29 -23.46
CA GLU A 155 11.63 -0.17 -22.19
C GLU A 155 11.51 0.98 -21.19
N GLU A 156 10.40 1.00 -20.47
CA GLU A 156 10.19 1.88 -19.32
C GLU A 156 10.17 1.06 -18.03
N LYS A 157 10.83 1.59 -17.00
CA LYS A 157 10.92 0.94 -15.69
C LYS A 157 10.76 1.96 -14.57
N VAL A 158 10.19 1.50 -13.47
CA VAL A 158 9.97 2.28 -12.25
C VAL A 158 11.26 2.33 -11.43
N ALA A 159 11.72 3.53 -11.11
CA ALA A 159 12.73 3.74 -10.07
C ALA A 159 12.03 3.75 -8.71
N VAL A 160 11.79 2.56 -8.16
CA VAL A 160 11.05 2.34 -6.91
C VAL A 160 11.82 2.93 -5.73
N THR A 161 11.14 3.74 -4.93
CA THR A 161 11.68 4.31 -3.68
C THR A 161 11.10 3.63 -2.44
N GLY A 162 11.73 3.84 -1.29
CA GLY A 162 11.19 3.41 0.00
C GLY A 162 9.82 4.02 0.29
N GLU A 163 9.60 5.29 -0.07
CA GLU A 163 8.29 5.97 0.06
C GLU A 163 7.21 5.27 -0.78
N ASN A 164 7.54 4.86 -2.01
CA ASN A 164 6.58 4.15 -2.85
C ASN A 164 6.10 2.86 -2.17
N LEU A 165 7.04 2.06 -1.66
CA LEU A 165 6.72 0.81 -0.98
C LEU A 165 6.01 1.05 0.35
N GLU A 166 6.39 2.08 1.09
CA GLU A 166 5.74 2.46 2.33
C GLU A 166 4.26 2.81 2.09
N VAL A 167 3.96 3.64 1.08
CA VAL A 167 2.58 4.01 0.73
C VAL A 167 1.79 2.79 0.25
N LEU A 168 2.38 1.96 -0.62
CA LEU A 168 1.75 0.72 -1.09
C LEU A 168 1.47 -0.27 0.04
N LEU A 169 2.29 -0.31 1.09
CA LEU A 169 2.15 -1.20 2.25
C LEU A 169 1.47 -0.53 3.46
N GLY A 170 0.67 0.51 3.23
CA GLY A 170 -0.15 1.11 4.29
C GLY A 170 0.65 1.76 5.41
N LYS A 171 1.87 2.23 5.12
CA LYS A 171 2.83 2.85 6.05
C LYS A 171 3.34 1.92 7.16
N LEU A 172 3.41 0.62 6.89
CA LEU A 172 3.83 -0.41 7.85
C LEU A 172 5.14 -0.07 8.59
N ASN A 173 6.20 0.29 7.84
CA ASN A 173 7.50 0.59 8.45
C ASN A 173 7.44 1.82 9.37
N THR A 174 6.78 2.89 8.94
CA THR A 174 6.59 4.09 9.76
C THR A 174 5.77 3.80 11.00
N THR A 175 4.77 2.94 10.91
CA THR A 175 4.01 2.48 12.08
C THR A 175 4.93 1.76 13.08
N PHE A 176 5.78 0.84 12.62
CA PHE A 176 6.72 0.15 13.51
C PHE A 176 7.78 1.08 14.11
N SER A 177 8.35 1.98 13.32
CA SER A 177 9.35 2.95 13.80
C SER A 177 8.79 3.93 14.84
N ASN A 178 7.46 4.11 14.87
CA ASN A 178 6.79 5.06 15.76
C ASN A 178 5.89 4.37 16.81
N LEU A 179 6.11 3.08 17.11
CA LEU A 179 5.32 2.33 18.10
C LEU A 179 5.18 3.06 19.46
N ASN A 180 6.25 3.73 19.89
CA ASN A 180 6.28 4.54 21.11
C ASN A 180 5.27 5.72 21.12
N THR A 181 4.76 6.14 19.96
CA THR A 181 3.75 7.20 19.81
C THR A 181 2.37 6.67 19.41
N ILE A 182 2.26 5.36 19.18
CA ILE A 182 0.98 4.72 18.82
C ILE A 182 0.14 4.56 20.08
N LEU A 183 0.74 4.19 21.20
CA LEU A 183 0.05 4.19 22.48
C LEU A 183 -0.16 5.65 22.95
N PRO A 184 -1.31 5.97 23.56
CA PRO A 184 -1.49 7.24 24.23
C PRO A 184 -0.31 7.48 25.18
N LYS A 185 0.27 8.67 25.14
CA LYS A 185 1.19 9.06 26.22
C LYS A 185 0.38 9.09 27.50
N ASP A 186 0.91 8.50 28.57
CA ASP A 186 0.34 8.69 29.90
C ASP A 186 0.38 10.19 30.22
N GLU A 187 -0.78 10.86 30.16
CA GLU A 187 -0.90 12.28 30.53
C GLU A 187 -0.81 12.50 32.06
N ASN A 188 -0.54 11.45 32.85
CA ASN A 188 -0.46 11.50 34.31
C ASN A 188 0.99 11.43 34.85
N ASN A 189 1.88 12.29 34.36
CA ASN A 189 3.20 12.50 34.99
C ASN A 189 3.61 13.98 35.01
N ASN A 190 2.66 14.89 35.19
CA ASN A 190 2.93 16.27 35.61
C ASN A 190 1.93 16.65 36.69
N GLU A 191 2.32 16.47 37.96
CA GLU A 191 2.00 17.31 39.13
C GLU A 191 2.24 16.49 40.41
N ASN A 192 3.48 16.46 40.87
CA ASN A 192 3.83 16.64 42.29
C ASN A 192 5.35 16.54 42.47
N SER A 193 6.03 17.62 42.14
CA SER A 193 7.34 17.92 42.72
C SER A 193 7.41 19.40 43.04
N GLU A 194 6.53 19.88 43.91
CA GLU A 194 6.76 21.10 44.69
C GLU A 194 5.84 21.08 45.92
N ASN A 195 6.47 21.26 47.10
CA ASN A 195 5.89 21.47 48.44
C ASN A 195 5.62 20.24 49.32
N ASN A 196 6.67 19.74 49.99
CA ASN A 196 6.89 19.95 51.44
C ASN A 196 8.28 19.49 51.86
#